data_AF-A0AAQ1MBV9-F1
#
_entry.id   AF-A0AAQ1MBV9-F1
#
_cell.length_a   1.000
_cell.length_b   1.000
_cell.length_c   1.000
_cell.angle_alpha   90.00
_cell.angle_beta   90.00
_cell.angle_gamma   90.00
#
_symmetry.space_group_name_H-M   'P 1'
#
loop_
_entity.id
_entity.type
_entity.pdbx_description
1 polymer ?
#
loop_
_entity_poly.entity_id
_entity_poly.type
_entity_poly.pdbx_seq_one_letter_code
_entity_poly.pdbx_strand_id
1 'polypeptide(L)'
;MKKARYFPLLLGSLLLMALSGCKKETPQLSLNILPDNVTMEVGETRTLPFEVQSPVYLSGRNCLVKNADVVHVRSDLDDALTVEALCEGEATVTLEVAYQGSKASDSVDILVVPPSEGD
;
A
#
# COMPACT_ATOMS: atom_id res chain seq x y z
N MET A 1 -2.18 -44.67 71.38
CA MET A 1 -1.64 -43.29 71.23
C MET A 1 -0.31 -43.34 70.48
N LYS A 2 -0.25 -42.76 69.27
CA LYS A 2 0.90 -42.05 68.69
C LYS A 2 0.47 -41.51 67.33
N LYS A 3 0.33 -40.18 67.26
CA LYS A 3 0.08 -39.40 66.04
C LYS A 3 1.39 -39.33 65.26
N ALA A 4 1.37 -39.62 63.97
CA ALA A 4 2.43 -39.22 63.04
C ALA A 4 1.82 -38.28 61.99
N ARG A 5 2.43 -37.09 61.89
CA ARG A 5 2.05 -35.96 61.04
C ARG A 5 2.95 -35.92 59.79
N TYR A 6 2.50 -35.13 58.81
CA TYR A 6 3.23 -34.48 57.69
C TYR A 6 3.14 -35.11 56.28
N PHE A 7 2.15 -34.63 55.53
CA PHE A 7 2.26 -34.15 54.13
C PHE A 7 3.22 -32.95 54.03
N PRO A 8 3.59 -32.41 52.85
CA PRO A 8 3.79 -32.96 51.50
C PRO A 8 5.17 -32.55 50.92
N LEU A 9 5.66 -33.20 49.87
CA LEU A 9 6.70 -32.61 49.00
C LEU A 9 6.26 -32.74 47.55
N LEU A 10 5.59 -31.68 47.10
CA LEU A 10 5.22 -31.41 45.72
C LEU A 10 6.51 -31.38 44.88
N LEU A 11 6.67 -32.39 44.02
CA LEU A 11 7.57 -32.35 42.87
C LEU A 11 7.00 -31.33 41.86
N GLY A 12 7.27 -30.05 42.10
CA GLY A 12 7.04 -28.98 41.15
C GLY A 12 8.18 -28.90 40.15
N SER A 13 8.18 -29.75 39.13
CA SER A 13 9.07 -29.58 37.98
C SER A 13 8.36 -29.93 36.68
N LEU A 14 7.56 -28.99 36.20
CA LEU A 14 7.25 -28.92 34.78
C LEU A 14 7.61 -27.52 34.29
N LEU A 15 8.87 -27.41 33.87
CA LEU A 15 9.41 -26.32 33.09
C LEU A 15 8.62 -26.29 31.76
N LEU A 16 7.50 -25.55 31.74
CA LEU A 16 6.77 -25.32 30.51
C LEU A 16 7.64 -24.42 29.65
N MET A 17 8.20 -25.02 28.59
CA MET A 17 9.01 -24.32 27.59
C MET A 17 8.25 -23.08 27.12
N ALA A 18 8.85 -21.92 27.33
CA ALA A 18 8.47 -20.71 26.63
C ALA A 18 8.69 -20.97 25.14
N LEU A 19 7.62 -21.36 24.44
CA LEU A 19 7.51 -21.21 23.01
C LEU A 19 7.61 -19.70 22.74
N SER A 20 8.84 -19.23 22.53
CA SER A 20 9.09 -17.94 21.89
C SER A 20 8.39 -17.99 20.55
N GLY A 21 7.14 -17.50 20.55
CA GLY A 21 6.37 -17.23 19.35
C GLY A 21 7.17 -16.24 18.54
N CYS A 22 7.97 -16.76 17.60
CA CYS A 22 8.47 -16.00 16.48
C CYS A 22 7.22 -15.52 15.75
N LYS A 23 6.76 -14.31 16.08
CA LYS A 23 5.70 -13.63 15.34
C LYS A 23 6.23 -13.52 13.92
N LYS A 24 5.80 -14.42 13.04
CA LYS A 24 5.95 -14.24 11.61
C LYS A 24 5.24 -12.93 11.30
N GLU A 25 6.02 -11.89 11.08
CA GLU A 25 5.53 -10.67 10.44
C GLU A 25 4.89 -11.14 9.14
N THR A 26 3.56 -11.01 9.09
CA THR A 26 2.80 -11.40 7.92
C THR A 26 3.20 -10.36 6.87
N PRO A 27 3.77 -10.77 5.72
CA PRO A 27 4.21 -9.79 4.74
C PRO A 27 2.99 -8.95 4.32
N GLN A 28 3.04 -7.67 4.67
CA GLN A 28 1.94 -6.74 4.46
C GLN A 28 2.07 -6.18 3.05
N LEU A 29 1.00 -6.30 2.27
CA LEU A 29 0.90 -5.62 0.98
C LEU A 29 0.74 -4.12 1.23
N SER A 30 1.65 -3.31 0.70
CA SER A 30 1.53 -1.85 0.70
C SER A 30 1.74 -1.30 -0.71
N LEU A 31 1.15 -0.13 -0.96
CA LEU A 31 1.24 0.62 -2.19
C LEU A 31 1.41 2.09 -1.82
N ASN A 32 2.30 2.79 -2.53
CA ASN A 32 2.55 4.21 -2.34
C ASN A 32 2.84 4.87 -3.70
N ILE A 33 1.98 5.79 -4.16
CA ILE A 33 2.18 6.58 -5.37
C ILE A 33 2.97 7.83 -5.00
N LEU A 34 4.00 8.16 -5.77
CA LEU A 34 4.85 9.31 -5.49
C LEU A 34 4.84 10.31 -6.65
N PRO A 35 4.68 11.61 -6.39
CA PRO A 35 4.29 12.24 -5.11
C PRO A 35 2.78 12.15 -4.83
N ASP A 36 2.35 12.44 -3.59
CA ASP A 36 0.94 12.44 -3.15
C ASP A 36 0.07 13.50 -3.87
N ASN A 37 0.71 14.57 -4.36
CA ASN A 37 0.06 15.62 -5.13
C ASN A 37 0.96 16.10 -6.26
N VAL A 38 0.34 16.45 -7.39
CA VAL A 38 1.04 16.85 -8.61
C VAL A 38 0.31 18.04 -9.23
N THR A 39 1.06 19.10 -9.54
CA THR A 39 0.57 20.15 -10.45
C THR A 39 1.15 19.91 -11.84
N MET A 40 0.29 19.96 -12.86
CA MET A 40 0.64 19.76 -14.28
C MET A 40 0.02 20.88 -15.13
N GLU A 41 0.65 21.20 -16.26
CA GLU A 41 0.04 22.09 -17.26
C GLU A 41 -0.82 21.30 -18.25
N VAL A 42 -1.83 21.94 -18.84
CA VAL A 42 -2.63 21.31 -19.92
C VAL A 42 -1.70 20.88 -21.07
N GLY A 43 -1.83 19.62 -21.50
CA GLY A 43 -0.99 19.00 -22.52
C GLY A 43 0.31 18.39 -21.98
N GLU A 44 0.63 18.56 -20.70
CA GLU A 44 1.78 17.91 -20.08
C GLU A 44 1.53 16.39 -19.92
N THR A 45 2.56 15.60 -20.20
CA THR A 45 2.61 14.18 -19.84
C THR A 45 3.66 13.97 -18.77
N ARG A 46 3.29 13.32 -17.67
CA ARG A 46 4.20 13.03 -16.55
C ARG A 46 4.09 11.56 -16.14
N THR A 47 5.23 10.99 -15.78
CA THR A 47 5.30 9.63 -15.23
C THR A 47 5.40 9.72 -13.71
N LEU A 48 4.42 9.14 -13.02
CA LEU A 48 4.36 9.06 -11.56
C LEU A 48 4.84 7.66 -11.13
N PRO A 49 5.99 7.54 -10.48
CA PRO A 49 6.42 6.27 -9.92
C PRO A 49 5.48 5.83 -8.78
N PHE A 50 5.35 4.53 -8.58
CA PHE A 50 4.75 4.01 -7.36
C PHE A 50 5.58 2.85 -6.80
N GLU A 51 5.51 2.68 -5.50
CA GLU A 51 6.20 1.62 -4.79
C GLU A 51 5.19 0.59 -4.30
N VAL A 52 5.40 -0.68 -4.66
CA VAL A 52 4.63 -1.80 -4.13
C VAL A 52 5.53 -2.64 -3.24
N GLN A 53 5.23 -2.71 -1.96
CA GLN A 53 5.84 -3.72 -1.09
C GLN A 53 4.93 -4.94 -1.10
N SER A 54 5.36 -5.96 -1.82
CA SER A 54 4.68 -7.25 -1.87
C SER A 54 5.69 -8.37 -1.68
N PRO A 55 5.36 -9.42 -0.91
CA PRO A 55 6.25 -10.59 -0.77
C PRO A 55 6.45 -11.35 -2.08
N VAL A 56 5.53 -11.22 -3.06
CA VAL A 56 5.50 -11.96 -4.33
C VAL A 56 4.77 -11.13 -5.42
N TYR A 57 4.74 -11.60 -6.67
CA TYR A 57 3.99 -11.02 -7.80
C TYR A 57 2.51 -10.72 -7.50
N LEU A 58 2.03 -9.58 -7.99
CA LEU A 58 0.63 -9.16 -7.87
C LEU A 58 -0.32 -10.06 -8.66
N SER A 59 -1.51 -10.31 -8.11
CA SER A 59 -2.59 -11.05 -8.80
C SER A 59 -3.56 -10.15 -9.58
N GLY A 60 -3.52 -8.84 -9.35
CA GLY A 60 -4.36 -7.88 -10.05
C GLY A 60 -3.90 -6.45 -9.80
N ARG A 61 -4.15 -5.60 -10.79
CA ARG A 61 -3.90 -4.16 -10.77
C ARG A 61 -5.10 -3.47 -11.42
N ASN A 62 -5.62 -2.43 -10.79
CA ASN A 62 -6.75 -1.65 -11.28
C ASN A 62 -6.47 -0.16 -11.06
N CYS A 63 -6.79 0.67 -12.04
CA CYS A 63 -6.60 2.12 -11.97
C CYS A 63 -7.96 2.79 -12.12
N LEU A 64 -8.31 3.62 -11.16
CA LEU A 64 -9.56 4.38 -11.11
C LEU A 64 -9.23 5.86 -11.22
N VAL A 65 -9.93 6.58 -12.11
CA VAL A 65 -9.73 8.02 -12.30
C VAL A 65 -11.03 8.72 -12.00
N LYS A 66 -11.00 9.60 -10.99
CA LYS A 66 -12.08 10.55 -10.72
C LYS A 66 -11.83 11.79 -11.57
N ASN A 67 -12.86 12.22 -12.32
CA ASN A 67 -12.79 13.28 -13.33
C ASN A 67 -11.86 12.93 -14.51
N ALA A 68 -12.17 11.83 -15.20
CA ALA A 68 -11.40 11.36 -16.37
C ALA A 68 -11.42 12.33 -17.57
N ASP A 69 -12.25 13.37 -17.56
CA ASP A 69 -12.22 14.44 -18.55
C ASP A 69 -11.00 15.37 -18.37
N VAL A 70 -10.42 15.42 -17.16
CA VAL A 70 -9.28 16.30 -16.77
C VAL A 70 -7.94 15.62 -17.05
N VAL A 71 -7.84 14.32 -16.76
CA VAL A 71 -6.60 13.54 -16.97
C VAL A 71 -6.89 12.17 -17.57
N HIS A 72 -5.96 11.70 -18.40
CA HIS A 72 -5.93 10.33 -18.88
C HIS A 72 -4.75 9.60 -18.27
N VAL A 73 -4.98 8.39 -17.77
CA VAL A 73 -3.95 7.60 -17.08
C VAL A 73 -3.74 6.28 -17.80
N ARG A 74 -2.49 5.93 -18.03
CA ARG A 74 -2.04 4.61 -18.46
C ARG A 74 -1.18 4.01 -17.36
N SER A 75 -1.51 2.79 -16.93
CA SER A 75 -0.63 2.03 -16.05
C SER A 75 0.26 1.16 -16.92
N ASP A 76 1.55 1.46 -16.91
CA ASP A 76 2.53 0.61 -17.54
C ASP A 76 2.91 -0.54 -16.61
N LEU A 77 3.45 -1.62 -17.18
CA LEU A 77 3.87 -2.80 -16.41
C LEU A 77 5.05 -2.49 -15.46
N ASP A 78 5.80 -1.41 -15.72
CA ASP A 78 7.07 -1.06 -15.09
C ASP A 78 6.91 -0.12 -13.86
N ASP A 79 5.98 -0.43 -12.96
CA ASP A 79 5.80 0.25 -11.67
C ASP A 79 5.64 1.78 -11.74
N ALA A 80 5.03 2.28 -12.82
CA ALA A 80 4.72 3.68 -12.99
C ALA A 80 3.34 3.90 -13.63
N LEU A 81 2.78 5.08 -13.35
CA LEU A 81 1.57 5.61 -13.99
C LEU A 81 1.99 6.74 -14.94
N THR A 82 1.65 6.63 -16.22
CA THR A 82 1.75 7.76 -17.14
C THR A 82 0.45 8.53 -17.12
N VAL A 83 0.53 9.81 -16.76
CA VAL A 83 -0.60 10.73 -16.66
C VAL A 83 -0.46 11.79 -17.74
N GLU A 84 -1.52 11.99 -18.50
CA GLU A 84 -1.65 13.02 -19.53
C GLU A 84 -2.72 14.02 -19.09
N ALA A 85 -2.35 15.30 -18.97
CA ALA A 85 -3.25 16.38 -18.59
C ALA A 85 -4.04 16.88 -19.81
N LEU A 86 -5.37 16.74 -19.78
CA LEU A 86 -6.24 17.02 -20.93
C LEU A 86 -6.90 18.39 -20.86
N CYS A 87 -7.42 18.78 -19.69
CA CYS A 87 -8.05 20.08 -19.49
C CYS A 87 -7.84 20.57 -18.05
N GLU A 88 -8.09 21.85 -17.83
CA GLU A 88 -7.94 22.48 -16.50
C GLU A 88 -8.91 21.90 -15.47
N GLY A 89 -8.43 21.71 -14.25
CA GLY A 89 -9.24 21.22 -13.14
C GLY A 89 -8.49 20.30 -12.20
N GLU A 90 -9.25 19.63 -11.34
CA GLU A 90 -8.73 18.68 -10.36
C GLU A 90 -9.19 17.27 -10.71
N ALA A 91 -8.26 16.31 -10.64
CA ALA A 91 -8.51 14.89 -10.79
C ALA A 91 -7.85 14.11 -9.66
N THR A 92 -8.43 12.97 -9.31
CA THR A 92 -7.81 12.03 -8.37
C THR A 92 -7.61 10.71 -9.07
N VAL A 93 -6.39 10.18 -9.01
CA VAL A 93 -6.04 8.88 -9.59
C VAL A 93 -5.80 7.91 -8.45
N THR A 94 -6.55 6.82 -8.42
CA THR A 94 -6.43 5.76 -7.42
C THR A 94 -5.91 4.49 -8.07
N LEU A 95 -4.78 3.98 -7.59
CA LEU A 95 -4.24 2.68 -7.98
C LEU A 95 -4.62 1.66 -6.92
N GLU A 96 -5.16 0.53 -7.35
CA GLU A 96 -5.46 -0.61 -6.50
C GLU A 96 -4.62 -1.81 -6.94
N VAL A 97 -3.98 -2.47 -5.99
CA VAL A 97 -3.24 -3.72 -6.20
C VAL A 97 -3.80 -4.81 -5.30
N ALA A 98 -3.80 -6.05 -5.82
CA ALA A 98 -4.31 -7.21 -5.09
C ALA A 98 -3.32 -8.37 -5.11
N TYR A 99 -3.19 -9.05 -3.96
CA TYR A 99 -2.36 -10.25 -3.79
C TYR A 99 -3.00 -11.24 -2.81
N GLN A 100 -3.25 -12.48 -3.25
CA GLN A 100 -3.78 -13.58 -2.41
C GLN A 100 -4.94 -13.20 -1.47
N GLY A 101 -5.86 -12.35 -1.95
CA GLY A 101 -7.02 -11.88 -1.17
C GLY A 101 -6.76 -10.64 -0.32
N SER A 102 -5.51 -10.19 -0.21
CA SER A 102 -5.15 -8.86 0.30
C SER A 102 -5.26 -7.81 -0.80
N LYS A 103 -5.61 -6.58 -0.41
CA LYS A 103 -5.66 -5.42 -1.29
C LYS A 103 -4.90 -4.27 -0.64
N ALA A 104 -4.21 -3.49 -1.45
CA ALA A 104 -3.70 -2.18 -1.09
C ALA A 104 -4.14 -1.18 -2.16
N SER A 105 -4.38 0.05 -1.74
CA SER A 105 -4.80 1.12 -2.63
C SER A 105 -4.14 2.40 -2.18
N ASP A 106 -3.77 3.24 -3.13
CA ASP A 106 -3.28 4.57 -2.86
C ASP A 106 -3.74 5.54 -3.94
N SER A 107 -3.71 6.84 -3.63
CA SER A 107 -4.24 7.88 -4.51
C SER A 107 -3.33 9.09 -4.58
N VAL A 108 -3.27 9.68 -5.77
CA VAL A 108 -2.62 10.96 -6.03
C VAL A 108 -3.65 11.97 -6.52
N ASP A 109 -3.58 13.18 -5.96
CA ASP A 109 -4.38 14.32 -6.42
C ASP A 109 -3.59 15.12 -7.45
N ILE A 110 -4.21 15.41 -8.59
CA ILE A 110 -3.62 16.13 -9.71
C ILE A 110 -4.39 17.41 -9.96
N LEU A 111 -3.67 18.53 -9.91
CA LEU A 111 -4.16 19.85 -10.31
C LEU A 111 -3.61 20.18 -11.69
N VAL A 112 -4.50 20.36 -12.68
CA VAL A 112 -4.14 20.79 -14.02
C VAL A 112 -4.42 22.29 -14.16
N VAL A 113 -3.38 23.05 -14.51
CA VAL A 113 -3.41 24.50 -14.69
C VAL A 113 -3.22 24.88 -16.17
N PRO A 114 -3.62 26.11 -16.58
CA PRO A 114 -3.33 26.60 -17.92
C PRO A 114 -1.83 26.54 -18.24
N PRO A 115 -1.44 26.35 -19.51
CA PRO A 115 -0.04 26.42 -19.90
C PRO A 115 0.52 27.81 -19.59
N SER A 116 1.75 27.87 -19.06
CA SER A 116 2.42 29.14 -18.86
C SER A 116 2.56 29.84 -20.22
N GLU A 117 2.07 31.08 -20.34
CA GLU A 117 2.38 31.90 -21.52
C GLU A 117 3.90 32.04 -21.56
N GLY A 118 4.55 31.41 -22.55
CA GLY A 118 6.00 31.41 -22.65
C GLY A 118 6.53 32.84 -22.68
N ASP A 119 7.36 33.18 -21.69
CA ASP A 119 8.19 34.40 -21.68
C ASP A 119 9.16 34.44 -22.88
#